data_AF-A0A919WIF7-F1
#
_entry.id   AF-A0A919WIF7-F1
#
_cell.length_a   1.000
_cell.length_b   1.000
_cell.length_c   1.000
_cell.angle_alpha   90.00
_cell.angle_beta   90.00
_cell.angle_gamma   90.00
#
_symmetry.space_group_name_H-M   'P 1'
#
loop_
_entity.id
_entity.type
_entity.pdbx_description
1 polymer ?
#
loop_
_entity_poly.entity_id
_entity_poly.type
_entity_poly.pdbx_seq_one_letter_code
_entity_poly.pdbx_strand_id
1 'polypeptide(L)'
;MEAERSPSNYRYYNHSSIDRVHFIEKRKKEGLSLEEIKQEIIETRSQEVDVLELRSKMTDLEKEVSGILTHLEKTDQKKCGEIKEKISRESLSLIQTLLLFLS
;
A
#
# COMPACT_ATOMS: atom_id res chain seq x y z
N MET A 1 19.76 -9.63 1.61
CA MET A 1 19.15 -9.84 0.29
C MET A 1 18.92 -11.33 0.16
N GLU A 2 17.68 -11.74 -0.07
CA GLU A 2 17.40 -13.13 -0.42
C GLU A 2 17.79 -13.35 -1.87
N ALA A 3 18.39 -14.50 -2.16
CA ALA A 3 18.82 -14.88 -3.49
C ALA A 3 18.27 -16.26 -3.77
N GLU A 4 17.66 -16.42 -4.94
CA GLU A 4 17.36 -17.74 -5.45
C GLU A 4 18.68 -18.45 -5.77
N ARG A 5 18.69 -19.77 -5.63
CA ARG A 5 19.89 -20.57 -5.89
C ARG A 5 19.65 -21.49 -7.06
N SER A 6 20.63 -21.54 -7.96
CA SER A 6 20.70 -22.57 -8.98
C SER A 6 20.89 -23.97 -8.37
N PRO A 7 20.63 -25.04 -9.13
CA PRO A 7 20.96 -26.41 -8.72
C PRO A 7 22.45 -26.61 -8.40
N SER A 8 23.33 -25.81 -8.99
CA SER A 8 24.78 -25.79 -8.73
C SER A 8 25.19 -24.74 -7.68
N ASN A 9 24.24 -24.21 -6.90
CA ASN A 9 24.43 -23.31 -5.75
C ASN A 9 24.87 -21.86 -6.06
N TYR A 10 24.92 -21.45 -7.33
CA TYR A 10 25.05 -20.03 -7.70
C TYR A 10 23.83 -19.21 -7.29
N ARG A 11 24.07 -17.98 -6.82
CA ARG A 11 23.01 -17.02 -6.44
C ARG A 11 22.51 -16.26 -7.65
N TYR A 12 21.21 -16.27 -7.85
CA TYR A 12 20.51 -15.43 -8.82
C TYR A 12 19.83 -14.28 -8.11
N TYR A 13 19.90 -13.12 -8.76
CA TYR A 13 19.32 -11.89 -8.31
C TYR A 13 18.42 -11.36 -9.41
N ASN A 14 17.24 -10.89 -9.03
CA ASN A 14 16.33 -10.21 -9.92
C ASN A 14 16.78 -8.76 -10.16
N HIS A 15 16.16 -8.09 -11.13
CA HIS A 15 16.54 -6.71 -11.48
C HIS A 15 16.42 -5.74 -10.31
N SER A 16 15.44 -5.90 -9.41
CA SER A 16 15.28 -5.04 -8.23
C SER A 16 16.45 -5.13 -7.24
N SER A 17 17.28 -6.17 -7.35
CA SER A 17 18.53 -6.27 -6.60
C SER A 17 19.56 -5.24 -7.05
N ILE A 18 19.54 -4.82 -8.33
CA ILE A 18 20.42 -3.78 -8.86
C ILE A 18 20.08 -2.44 -8.21
N ASP A 19 18.79 -2.09 -8.17
CA ASP A 19 18.30 -0.85 -7.57
C ASP A 19 18.68 -0.76 -6.08
N ARG A 20 18.55 -1.89 -5.37
CA ARG A 20 18.95 -1.99 -3.96
C ARG A 20 20.46 -1.80 -3.76
N VAL A 21 21.30 -2.33 -4.64
CA VAL A 21 22.75 -2.11 -4.58
C VAL A 21 23.06 -0.63 -4.81
N HIS A 22 22.45 -0.03 -5.83
CA HIS A 22 22.67 1.39 -6.14
C HIS A 22 22.25 2.31 -4.98
N PHE A 23 21.13 1.98 -4.32
CA PHE A 23 20.70 2.66 -3.09
C PHE A 23 21.74 2.57 -1.97
N ILE A 24 22.23 1.36 -1.67
CA ILE A 24 23.23 1.14 -0.62
C ILE A 24 24.52 1.91 -0.93
N GLU A 25 24.99 1.88 -2.18
CA GLU A 25 26.18 2.63 -2.61
C GLU A 25 26.01 4.14 -2.46
N LYS A 26 24.84 4.67 -2.82
CA LYS A 26 24.51 6.08 -2.63
C LYS A 26 24.56 6.46 -1.15
N ARG A 27 23.88 5.72 -0.28
CA ARG A 27 23.88 5.99 1.17
C ARG A 27 25.26 5.85 1.80
N LYS A 28 26.07 4.92 1.31
CA LYS A 28 27.48 4.81 1.71
C LYS A 28 28.29 6.04 1.35
N LYS A 29 28.08 6.63 0.17
CA LYS A 29 28.73 7.88 -0.25
C LYS A 29 28.27 9.08 0.60
N GLU A 30 27.04 9.05 1.11
CA GLU A 30 26.49 10.04 2.04
C GLU A 30 27.01 9.89 3.47
N GLY A 31 27.82 8.86 3.76
CA GLY A 31 28.47 8.66 5.06
C GLY A 31 27.72 7.76 6.05
N LEU A 32 26.59 7.15 5.65
CA LEU A 32 25.81 6.30 6.53
C LEU A 32 26.52 4.97 6.84
N SER A 33 26.39 4.53 8.09
CA SER A 33 26.79 3.20 8.54
C SER A 33 25.90 2.11 7.93
N LEU A 34 26.38 0.86 7.95
CA LEU A 34 25.57 -0.26 7.46
C LEU A 34 24.31 -0.49 8.30
N GLU A 35 24.33 -0.14 9.59
CA GLU A 35 23.18 -0.33 10.46
C GLU A 35 22.09 0.72 10.17
N GLU A 36 22.47 1.98 9.95
CA GLU A 36 21.53 3.03 9.53
C GLU A 36 20.88 2.70 8.19
N ILE A 37 21.68 2.26 7.20
CA ILE A 37 21.17 1.87 5.88
C ILE A 37 20.21 0.68 6.00
N LYS A 38 20.53 -0.30 6.86
CA LYS A 38 19.68 -1.46 7.10
C LYS A 38 18.35 -1.04 7.73
N GLN A 39 18.38 -0.16 8.72
CA GLN A 39 17.19 0.34 9.38
C GLN A 39 16.27 1.09 8.40
N GLU A 40 16.83 1.96 7.57
CA GLU A 40 16.08 2.70 6.55
C GLU A 40 15.41 1.77 5.51
N ILE A 41 16.10 0.71 5.10
CA ILE A 41 15.52 -0.30 4.19
C ILE A 41 14.37 -1.06 4.85
N ILE A 42 14.46 -1.36 6.16
CA ILE A 42 13.39 -2.03 6.90
C ILE A 42 12.17 -1.11 7.00
N GLU A 43 12.36 0.14 7.39
CA GLU A 43 11.29 1.13 7.52
C GLU A 43 10.56 1.37 6.20
N THR A 44 11.30 1.55 5.11
CA THR A 44 10.71 1.74 3.77
C THR A 44 9.85 0.53 3.37
N ARG A 45 10.32 -0.69 3.64
CA ARG A 45 9.56 -1.92 3.34
C ARG A 45 8.33 -2.07 4.23
N SER A 46 8.45 -1.73 5.51
CA SER A 46 7.30 -1.73 6.42
C SER A 46 6.23 -0.73 5.98
N GLN A 47 6.62 0.45 5.52
CA GLN A 47 5.71 1.45 4.94
C GLN A 47 5.05 0.93 3.65
N GLU A 48 5.80 0.32 2.72
CA GLU A 48 5.22 -0.28 1.51
C GLU A 48 4.18 -1.36 1.83
N VAL A 49 4.46 -2.23 2.81
CA VAL A 49 3.53 -3.28 3.24
C VAL A 49 2.24 -2.68 3.81
N ASP A 50 2.34 -1.64 4.65
CA ASP A 50 1.18 -0.96 5.24
C ASP A 50 0.29 -0.31 4.17
N VAL A 51 0.89 0.33 3.15
CA VAL A 51 0.15 0.92 2.02
C VAL A 51 -0.58 -0.15 1.20
N LEU A 52 0.04 -1.31 0.98
CA LEU A 52 -0.62 -2.43 0.29
C LEU A 52 -1.78 -2.99 1.09
N GLU A 53 -1.63 -3.13 2.41
CA GLU A 53 -2.69 -3.57 3.30
C GLU A 53 -3.86 -2.58 3.32
N LEU A 54 -3.58 -1.27 3.41
CA LEU A 54 -4.59 -0.22 3.31
C LEU A 54 -5.36 -0.28 1.99
N ARG A 55 -4.66 -0.47 0.86
CA ARG A 55 -5.30 -0.66 -0.46
C ARG A 55 -6.22 -1.87 -0.49
N SER A 56 -5.80 -3.00 0.10
CA SER A 56 -6.63 -4.20 0.20
C SER A 56 -7.90 -3.90 0.99
N LYS A 57 -7.77 -3.34 2.20
CA LYS A 57 -8.92 -2.98 3.05
C LYS A 57 -9.89 -2.02 2.36
N MET A 58 -9.38 -1.07 1.59
CA MET A 58 -10.21 -0.11 0.86
C MET A 58 -10.98 -0.77 -0.29
N THR A 59 -10.37 -1.76 -0.96
CA THR A 59 -11.04 -2.57 -2.00
C THR A 59 -12.12 -3.46 -1.40
N ASP A 60 -11.84 -4.08 -0.25
CA ASP A 60 -12.82 -4.91 0.46
C ASP A 60 -14.02 -4.08 0.92
N LEU A 61 -13.77 -2.89 1.47
CA LEU A 61 -14.80 -1.95 1.88
C LEU A 61 -15.67 -1.50 0.69
N GLU A 62 -15.08 -1.19 -0.46
CA GLU A 62 -15.82 -0.83 -1.68
C GLU A 62 -16.77 -1.95 -2.08
N LYS A 63 -16.31 -3.21 -2.03
CA LYS A 63 -17.11 -4.38 -2.38
C LYS A 63 -18.26 -4.58 -1.40
N GLU A 64 -18.03 -4.44 -0.11
CA GLU A 64 -19.07 -4.55 0.92
C GLU A 64 -20.14 -3.46 0.76
N VAL A 65 -19.72 -2.20 0.59
CA VAL A 65 -20.63 -1.06 0.40
C VAL A 65 -21.45 -1.24 -0.88
N SER A 66 -20.82 -1.66 -1.98
CA SER A 66 -21.51 -1.94 -3.25
C SER A 66 -22.53 -3.07 -3.08
N GLY A 67 -22.17 -4.15 -2.37
CA GLY A 67 -23.09 -5.23 -2.04
C GLY A 67 -24.31 -4.70 -1.28
N ILE A 68 -24.10 -3.95 -0.19
CA ILE A 68 -25.16 -3.37 0.63
C ILE A 68 -26.07 -2.46 -0.21
N LEU A 69 -25.50 -1.60 -1.06
CA LEU A 69 -26.27 -0.72 -1.94
C LEU A 69 -27.14 -1.49 -2.92
N THR A 70 -26.62 -2.55 -3.57
CA THR A 70 -27.42 -3.37 -4.49
C THR A 70 -28.57 -4.11 -3.80
N HIS A 71 -28.38 -4.54 -2.55
CA HIS A 71 -29.45 -5.13 -1.74
C HIS A 71 -30.51 -4.10 -1.32
N LEU A 72 -30.09 -2.89 -0.98
CA LEU A 72 -30.98 -1.78 -0.64
C LEU A 72 -31.78 -1.29 -1.85
N GLU A 73 -31.18 -1.21 -3.03
CA GLU A 73 -31.89 -0.84 -4.27
C GLU A 73 -33.06 -1.79 -4.58
N LYS A 74 -32.91 -3.07 -4.27
CA LYS A 74 -33.95 -4.09 -4.45
C LYS A 74 -35.07 -4.00 -3.41
N THR A 75 -34.82 -3.34 -2.28
CA THR A 75 -35.72 -3.36 -1.11
C THR A 75 -36.43 -2.02 -0.90
N ASP A 76 -35.72 -0.90 -1.03
CA ASP A 76 -36.24 0.47 -0.86
C ASP A 76 -35.37 1.48 -1.62
N GLN A 77 -35.84 1.88 -2.81
CA GLN A 77 -35.12 2.76 -3.72
C GLN A 77 -34.96 4.18 -3.19
N LYS A 78 -35.92 4.67 -2.38
CA LYS A 78 -35.89 6.03 -1.82
C LYS A 78 -34.84 6.12 -0.71
N LYS A 79 -34.82 5.12 0.19
CA LYS A 79 -33.84 5.02 1.26
C LYS A 79 -32.43 4.76 0.73
N CYS A 80 -32.30 4.03 -0.38
CA CYS A 80 -31.03 3.85 -1.07
C CYS A 80 -30.43 5.19 -1.54
N GLY A 81 -31.24 6.08 -2.13
CA GLY A 81 -30.79 7.41 -2.55
C GLY A 81 -30.23 8.24 -1.40
N GLU A 82 -30.91 8.26 -0.25
CA GLU A 82 -30.46 8.98 0.95
C GLU A 82 -29.13 8.43 1.50
N ILE A 83 -28.93 7.12 1.43
CA ILE A 83 -27.70 6.45 1.89
C ILE A 83 -26.54 6.74 0.93
N LYS A 84 -26.75 6.73 -0.39
CA LYS A 84 -25.73 7.11 -1.38
C LYS A 84 -25.23 8.54 -1.18
N GLU A 85 -26.14 9.47 -0.91
CA GLU A 85 -25.81 10.87 -0.64
C GLU A 85 -25.01 11.07 0.64
N LYS A 86 -25.28 10.27 1.67
CA LYS A 86 -24.43 10.25 2.86
C LYS A 86 -23.04 9.71 2.52
N ILE A 87 -22.96 8.50 1.97
CA ILE A 87 -21.69 7.83 1.66
C ILE A 87 -20.79 8.72 0.78
N SER A 88 -21.37 9.44 -0.18
CA SER A 88 -20.63 10.37 -1.05
C SER A 88 -20.01 11.56 -0.29
N ARG A 89 -20.64 12.04 0.78
CA ARG A 89 -20.08 13.07 1.67
C ARG A 89 -18.99 12.51 2.58
N GLU A 90 -19.22 11.32 3.13
CA GLU A 90 -18.22 10.69 4.00
C GLU A 90 -16.97 10.25 3.23
N SER A 91 -17.12 9.80 1.97
CA SER A 91 -15.99 9.46 1.10
C SER A 91 -15.11 10.68 0.78
N LEU A 92 -15.72 11.85 0.56
CA LEU A 92 -15.00 13.12 0.41
C LEU A 92 -14.19 13.47 1.68
N SER A 93 -14.77 13.31 2.86
CA SER A 93 -14.08 13.54 4.14
C SER A 93 -12.90 12.58 4.33
N LEU A 94 -13.06 11.32 3.92
CA LEU A 94 -11.99 10.32 3.96
C LEU A 94 -10.85 10.68 3.01
N ILE A 95 -11.17 11.07 1.76
CA ILE A 95 -10.16 11.52 0.77
C ILE A 95 -9.40 12.73 1.30
N GLN A 96 -10.07 13.72 1.90
CA GLN A 96 -9.42 14.89 2.49
C GLN A 96 -8.46 14.52 3.62
N THR A 97 -8.87 13.59 4.47
CA THR A 97 -8.04 13.10 5.58
C THR A 97 -6.80 12.37 5.05
N LEU A 98 -6.98 11.50 4.05
CA LEU A 98 -5.87 10.79 3.39
C LEU A 98 -4.90 11.76 2.69
N LEU A 99 -5.40 12.80 2.02
CA LEU A 99 -4.58 13.83 1.40
C LEU A 99 -3.72 14.58 2.42
N LEU A 100 -4.23 14.82 3.62
CA LEU A 100 -3.50 15.50 4.70
C LEU A 100 -2.38 14.65 5.30
N PHE A 101 -2.47 13.32 5.20
CA PHE A 101 -1.41 12.39 5.61
C PHE A 101 -0.31 12.21 4.55
N LEU A 102 -0.56 12.64 3.30
CA LEU A 102 0.40 12.55 2.18
C LEU A 102 1.21 13.85 1.97
N SER A 103 0.87 14.93 2.67
CA SER A 103 1.54 16.24 2.65
C SER A 103 2.55 16.39 3.79
#